data_AF-A0A534AUK3-F1
#
_entry.id   AF-A0A534AUK3-F1
#
_cell.length_a   1.000
_cell.length_b   1.000
_cell.length_c   1.000
_cell.angle_alpha   90.00
_cell.angle_beta   90.00
_cell.angle_gamma   90.00
#
_symmetry.space_group_name_H-M   'P 1'
#
loop_
_entity.id
_entity.type
_entity.pdbx_description
1 polymer ?
#
loop_
_entity_poly.entity_id
_entity_poly.type
_entity_poly.pdbx_seq_one_letter_code
_entity_poly.pdbx_strand_id
1 'polypeptide(L)' 'MKARLAFHDKQVLPDGSIVEMKIWEVPESVPGSAHRLKYSLFYGRPGERLVGYDNERGRGDHRHLQG' A
#
# COMPACT_ATOMS: atom_id res chain seq x y z
N MET A 1 11.54 16.58 8.05
CA MET A 1 10.70 15.70 8.90
C MET A 1 10.99 14.25 8.50
N LYS A 2 11.03 13.28 9.42
CA LYS A 2 11.22 11.86 9.06
C LYS A 2 9.85 11.24 8.74
N ALA A 3 9.83 10.17 7.94
CA ALA A 3 8.59 9.44 7.67
C ALA A 3 8.00 8.89 8.97
N ARG A 4 6.68 8.96 9.11
CA ARG A 4 5.92 8.50 10.28
C ARG A 4 4.89 7.47 9.85
N LEU A 5 4.82 6.33 10.53
CA LEU A 5 3.76 5.37 10.31
C LEU A 5 2.43 5.98 10.77
N ALA A 6 1.54 6.24 9.83
CA ALA A 6 0.23 6.83 10.09
C ALA A 6 -0.82 5.74 10.31
N PHE A 7 -0.70 4.62 9.58
CA PHE A 7 -1.61 3.49 9.70
C PHE A 7 -0.89 2.19 9.34
N HIS A 8 -1.17 1.14 10.10
CA HIS A 8 -0.81 -0.23 9.75
C HIS A 8 -1.88 -1.17 10.28
N ASP A 9 -2.45 -1.96 9.38
CA ASP A 9 -3.34 -3.04 9.73
C ASP A 9 -3.05 -4.25 8.85
N LYS A 10 -3.15 -5.44 9.45
CA LYS A 10 -2.96 -6.72 8.78
C LYS A 10 -3.94 -7.72 9.34
N GLN A 11 -4.74 -8.30 8.45
CA GLN A 11 -5.75 -9.27 8.80
C GLN A 11 -5.63 -10.51 7.90
N VAL A 12 -5.87 -11.67 8.51
CA VAL A 12 -6.12 -12.91 7.79
C VAL A 12 -7.62 -13.17 7.92
N LEU A 13 -8.32 -13.26 6.79
CA LEU A 13 -9.76 -13.45 6.73
C LEU A 13 -10.11 -14.95 6.89
N PRO A 14 -11.37 -15.29 7.20
CA PRO A 14 -11.78 -16.68 7.41
C PRO A 14 -11.55 -17.62 6.20
N ASP A 15 -11.48 -17.08 4.99
CA ASP A 15 -11.20 -17.82 3.76
C ASP A 15 -9.69 -18.00 3.47
N GLY A 16 -8.82 -17.56 4.39
CA GLY A 16 -7.37 -17.61 4.26
C GLY A 16 -6.77 -16.51 3.40
N SER A 17 -7.58 -15.57 2.90
CA SER A 17 -7.06 -14.37 2.25
C SER A 17 -6.42 -13.41 3.27
N ILE A 18 -5.47 -12.61 2.78
CA ILE A 18 -4.68 -11.67 3.57
C ILE A 18 -4.99 -10.27 3.04
N VAL A 19 -5.36 -9.37 3.95
CA VAL A 19 -5.42 -7.92 3.70
C VAL A 19 -4.33 -7.28 4.55
N GLU A 20 -3.44 -6.51 3.91
CA GLU A 20 -2.43 -5.72 4.63
C GLU A 20 -2.38 -4.31 4.05
N MET A 21 -2.51 -3.30 4.90
CA MET A 21 -2.42 -1.90 4.51
C MET A 21 -1.42 -1.18 5.40
N LYS A 22 -0.47 -0.47 4.77
CA LYS A 22 0.48 0.43 5.43
C LYS A 22 0.39 1.80 4.80
N ILE A 23 0.29 2.82 5.64
CA ILE A 23 0.30 4.23 5.21
C ILE A 23 1.32 4.96 6.06
N TRP A 24 2.23 5.65 5.39
CA TRP A 24 3.25 6.50 5.96
C TRP A 24 2.97 7.95 5.58
N GLU A 25 3.05 8.85 6.55
CA GLU A 25 3.19 10.27 6.27
C GLU A 25 4.67 10.58 6.02
N VAL A 26 4.98 11.13 4.85
CA VAL A 26 6.34 11.44 4.40
C VAL A 26 6.56 12.97 4.37
N PRO A 27 7.81 13.46 4.53
CA PRO A 27 8.08 14.91 4.53
C PRO A 27 7.70 15.59 3.22
N GLU A 28 7.84 14.89 2.10
CA GLU A 28 7.58 15.38 0.75
C GLU A 28 6.70 14.36 0.02
N SER A 29 5.84 14.85 -0.86
CA SER A 29 4.96 14.00 -1.66
C SER A 29 5.78 13.03 -2.50
N VAL A 30 5.29 11.78 -2.60
CA VAL A 30 5.93 10.81 -3.50
C VAL A 30 5.78 11.31 -4.94
N PRO A 31 6.85 11.29 -5.77
CA PRO A 31 6.75 11.75 -7.15
C PRO A 31 5.61 11.05 -7.90
N GLY A 32 4.65 11.83 -8.39
CA GLY A 32 3.43 11.36 -9.04
C GLY A 32 2.17 11.41 -8.15
N SER A 33 2.31 11.64 -6.85
CA SER A 33 1.18 11.83 -5.92
C SER A 33 1.06 13.30 -5.48
N ALA A 34 -0.17 13.79 -5.33
CA ALA A 34 -0.45 15.16 -4.87
C ALA A 34 -0.41 15.32 -3.33
N HIS A 35 -0.06 14.25 -2.61
CA HIS A 35 -0.13 14.17 -1.16
C HIS A 35 1.15 13.63 -0.53
N ARG A 36 1.31 13.91 0.75
CA ARG A 36 2.42 13.45 1.60
C ARG A 36 2.22 12.04 2.18
N LEU A 37 1.47 11.20 1.48
CA LEU A 37 1.25 9.81 1.87
C LEU A 37 2.08 8.89 0.98
N LYS A 38 2.76 7.93 1.58
CA LYS A 38 3.30 6.75 0.92
C LYS A 38 2.55 5.54 1.43
N TYR A 39 1.98 4.74 0.55
CA TYR A 39 1.12 3.64 0.96
C TYR A 39 1.41 2.34 0.21
N SER A 40 0.98 1.25 0.82
CA SER A 40 0.89 -0.06 0.19
C SER A 40 -0.35 -0.78 0.72
N LEU A 41 -1.18 -1.27 -0.18
CA LEU A 41 -2.27 -2.20 0.09
C LEU A 41 -1.97 -3.51 -0.64
N PHE A 42 -2.08 -4.61 0.09
CA PHE A 42 -2.05 -5.96 -0.43
C PHE A 42 -3.38 -6.62 -0.13
N TYR A 43 -3.95 -7.26 -1.14
CA TYR A 43 -5.01 -8.25 -0.97
C TYR A 43 -4.68 -9.48 -1.81
N GLY A 44 -4.70 -10.65 -1.18
CA GLY A 44 -4.33 -11.87 -1.86
C GLY A 44 -4.27 -13.08 -0.94
N ARG A 45 -3.55 -14.10 -1.37
CA ARG A 45 -3.34 -15.36 -0.65
C ARG A 45 -1.84 -15.60 -0.48
N PRO A 46 -1.41 -16.57 0.34
CA PRO A 46 -0.01 -16.96 0.39
C PRO A 46 0.53 -17.26 -1.02
N GLY A 47 1.51 -16.48 -1.48
CA GLY A 47 2.13 -16.61 -2.80
C GLY A 47 1.38 -15.96 -3.98
N GLU A 48 0.23 -15.32 -3.75
CA GLU A 48 -0.60 -14.76 -4.82
C GLU A 48 -1.14 -13.38 -4.44
N ARG A 49 -0.87 -12.36 -5.27
CA ARG A 49 -1.44 -11.01 -5.13
C ARG A 49 -2.64 -10.85 -6.05
N LEU A 50 -3.83 -10.72 -5.49
CA LEU A 50 -5.06 -10.51 -6.28
C LEU A 50 -5.26 -9.03 -6.60
N VAL A 51 -5.08 -8.17 -5.61
CA VAL A 51 -5.17 -6.71 -5.74
C VAL A 51 -4.04 -6.06 -4.97
N GLY A 52 -3.44 -5.04 -5.57
CA GLY A 52 -2.46 -4.20 -4.92
C GLY A 52 -2.75 -2.73 -5.17
N TYR A 53 -2.46 -1.88 -4.19
CA TYR A 53 -2.31 -0.45 -4.42
C TYR A 53 -0.98 -0.01 -3.83
N ASP A 54 -0.25 0.80 -4.56
CA ASP A 54 0.90 1.51 -4.02
C ASP A 54 1.01 2.84 -4.73
N ASN A 55 1.96 3.65 -4.28
CA ASN A 55 2.36 4.82 -5.03
C ASN A 55 3.87 4.81 -5.27
N GLU A 56 4.37 3.80 -5.97
CA GLU A 56 5.80 3.70 -6.31
C GLU A 56 6.37 4.98 -6.94
N ARG A 57 7.62 5.28 -6.57
CA ARG A 57 8.33 6.47 -7.05
C ARG A 57 8.38 6.48 -8.58
N GLY A 58 7.85 7.53 -9.19
CA GLY A 58 7.86 7.73 -10.64
C GLY A 58 6.59 7.25 -11.35
N ARG A 59 5.72 6.49 -10.68
CA ARG A 59 4.37 6.16 -11.20
C ARG A 59 3.26 6.96 -10.51
N GLY A 60 3.48 7.38 -9.27
CA GLY A 60 2.39 7.95 -8.46
C GLY A 60 1.39 6.86 -8.09
N ASP A 61 0.15 7.26 -7.83
CA ASP A 61 -0.89 6.37 -7.33
C ASP A 61 -1.25 5.29 -8.35
N HIS A 62 -1.03 4.03 -7.99
CA HIS A 62 -1.14 2.89 -8.89
C HIS A 62 -1.98 1.75 -8.31
N ARG A 63 -2.72 1.09 -9.20
CA ARG A 63 -3.54 -0.08 -8.89
C ARG A 63 -3.06 -1.27 -9.69
N HIS A 64 -2.75 -2.36 -8.99
CA HIS A 64 -2.45 -3.66 -9.55
C HIS A 64 -3.66 -4.58 -9.45
N LEU A 65 -4.00 -5.25 -10.55
CA LEU A 65 -5.03 -6.28 -10.59
C LEU A 65 -4.40 -7.54 -11.17
N GLN A 66 -4.62 -8.69 -10.51
CA GLN A 66 -4.17 -10.03 -10.95
C GLN A 66 -2.65 -10.19 -11.13
N GLY A 67 -1.87 -9.98 -10.06
CA GLY A 67 -0.46 -10.39 -10.00
C GLY A 67 0.46 -9.56 -10.88
#